data_AF-B3GUP6-F1
#
_entry.id   AF-B3GUP6-F1
#
_cell.length_a   1.000
_cell.length_b   1.000
_cell.length_c   1.000
_cell.angle_alpha   90.00
_cell.angle_beta   90.00
_cell.angle_gamma   90.00
#
_symmetry.space_group_name_H-M   'P 1'
#
loop_
_entity.id
_entity.type
_entity.pdbx_description
1 polymer ?
#
loop_
_entity_poly.entity_id
_entity_poly.type
_entity_poly.pdbx_seq_one_letter_code
_entity_poly.pdbx_strand_id
1 'polypeptide(L)'
;QTDTNLSPMAKTRELCKAIRDKIVDLHKAEMGYRTIGKQLGEKATTVGAIIRKWKKFKMMVNHPRSGAPCKISPRGASMIMWKERDQPRTT
;
A
#
# COMPACT_ATOMS: atom_id res chain seq x y z
N GLN A 1 33.76 -8.63 -8.04
CA GLN A 1 32.82 -8.27 -9.11
C GLN A 1 31.48 -7.99 -8.45
N THR A 2 31.14 -6.73 -8.26
CA THR A 2 29.89 -6.30 -7.63
C THR A 2 29.11 -5.54 -8.69
N ASP A 3 28.15 -6.20 -9.33
CA ASP A 3 27.31 -5.58 -10.34
C ASP A 3 26.43 -4.51 -9.69
N THR A 4 26.89 -3.27 -9.81
CA THR A 4 26.12 -2.06 -9.55
C THR A 4 24.98 -1.99 -10.56
N ASN A 5 23.87 -2.65 -10.25
CA ASN A 5 22.62 -2.51 -10.97
C ASN A 5 21.93 -1.19 -10.58
N LEU A 6 22.51 -0.06 -11.00
CA LEU A 6 21.84 1.23 -11.05
C LEU A 6 21.01 1.28 -12.34
N SER A 7 19.75 0.84 -12.30
CA SER A 7 18.79 1.05 -13.39
C SER A 7 18.10 2.41 -13.26
N PRO A 8 17.97 3.23 -14.34
CA PRO A 8 17.28 4.50 -14.31
C PRO A 8 15.74 4.32 -14.24
N MET A 9 15.09 5.38 -13.75
CA MET A 9 13.67 5.55 -13.43
C MET A 9 12.64 4.80 -14.30
N ALA A 10 11.84 3.92 -13.66
CA ALA A 10 10.41 3.64 -13.88
C ALA A 10 10.06 2.30 -13.23
N LYS A 11 9.71 2.28 -11.94
CA LYS A 11 9.23 1.05 -11.29
C LYS A 11 8.06 1.35 -10.37
N THR A 12 6.86 1.44 -10.94
CA THR A 12 5.60 1.11 -10.27
C THR A 12 5.47 -0.41 -10.03
N ARG A 13 6.61 -1.08 -9.77
CA ARG A 13 6.61 -2.47 -9.32
C ARG A 13 6.58 -2.39 -7.80
N GLU A 14 5.40 -2.60 -7.25
CA GLU A 14 5.25 -2.74 -5.82
C GLU A 14 6.28 -3.72 -5.29
N LEU A 15 6.97 -3.33 -4.21
CA LEU A 15 7.89 -4.21 -3.49
C LEU A 15 7.16 -5.51 -3.14
N CYS A 16 7.75 -6.64 -3.53
CA CYS A 16 7.20 -7.96 -3.26
C CYS A 16 6.93 -8.12 -1.76
N LYS A 17 5.81 -8.77 -1.42
CA LYS A 17 5.38 -8.98 -0.02
C LYS A 17 6.49 -9.59 0.84
N ALA A 18 7.21 -10.58 0.30
CA ALA A 18 8.33 -11.24 0.97
C ALA A 18 9.49 -10.29 1.35
N ILE A 19 9.76 -9.24 0.57
CA ILE A 19 10.80 -8.26 0.91
C ILE A 19 10.31 -7.33 2.04
N ARG A 20 9.02 -6.98 2.04
CA ARG A 20 8.42 -6.15 3.11
C ARG A 20 8.42 -6.88 4.45
N ASP A 21 8.06 -8.17 4.44
CA ASP A 21 8.01 -8.99 5.65
C ASP A 21 9.42 -9.12 6.26
N LYS A 22 10.44 -9.39 5.42
CA LYS A 22 11.85 -9.39 5.85
C LYS A 22 12.30 -8.05 6.45
N ILE A 23 11.88 -6.92 5.88
CA ILE A 23 12.19 -5.58 6.46
C ILE A 23 11.59 -5.43 7.85
N VAL A 24 10.36 -5.89 8.05
CA VAL A 24 9.69 -5.79 9.35
C VAL A 24 10.36 -6.70 10.38
N ASP A 25 10.77 -7.91 10.01
CA ASP A 25 11.44 -8.82 10.94
C ASP A 25 12.85 -8.34 11.33
N LEU A 26 13.63 -7.82 10.37
CA LEU A 26 14.93 -7.19 10.67
C LEU A 26 14.77 -5.93 11.53
N HIS A 27 13.65 -5.19 11.37
CA HIS A 27 13.37 -4.03 12.22
C HIS A 27 12.93 -4.42 13.64
N LYS A 28 12.23 -5.54 13.82
CA LYS A 28 11.92 -6.09 15.16
C LYS A 28 13.20 -6.49 15.91
N ALA A 29 14.24 -6.91 15.17
CA ALA A 29 15.57 -7.17 15.71
C ALA A 29 16.41 -5.88 15.95
N GLU A 30 15.77 -4.71 15.95
CA GLU A 30 16.37 -3.38 16.15
C GLU A 30 17.53 -3.01 15.21
N MET A 31 17.61 -3.64 14.04
CA MET A 31 18.60 -3.22 13.05
C MET A 31 18.29 -1.81 12.53
N GLY A 32 19.33 -0.99 12.42
CA GLY A 32 19.22 0.36 11.90
C GLY A 32 18.80 0.40 10.43
N TYR A 33 18.07 1.46 10.04
CA TYR A 33 17.50 1.61 8.69
C TYR A 33 18.53 1.49 7.55
N ARG A 34 19.75 1.99 7.79
CA ARG A 34 20.85 1.98 6.80
C ARG A 34 21.43 0.57 6.62
N THR A 35 21.43 -0.24 7.67
CA THR A 35 21.92 -1.63 7.65
C THR A 35 20.92 -2.53 6.91
N ILE A 36 19.63 -2.39 7.20
CA ILE A 36 18.55 -3.11 6.51
C ILE A 36 18.55 -2.81 5.00
N GLY A 37 18.72 -1.54 4.64
CA GLY A 37 18.81 -1.13 3.23
C GLY A 37 19.99 -1.77 2.50
N LYS A 38 21.18 -1.81 3.13
CA LYS A 38 22.37 -2.48 2.55
C LYS A 38 22.17 -3.98 2.36
N GLN A 39 21.55 -4.66 3.33
CA GLN A 39 21.35 -6.12 3.28
C GLN A 39 20.36 -6.52 2.18
N LEU A 40 19.34 -5.69 1.93
CA LEU A 40 18.30 -5.97 0.94
C LEU A 40 18.56 -5.32 -0.43
N GLY A 41 19.62 -4.50 -0.56
CA GLY A 41 19.87 -3.69 -1.76
C GLY A 41 18.83 -2.60 -1.99
N GLU A 42 18.05 -2.26 -0.96
CA GLU A 42 16.94 -1.29 -1.03
C GLU A 42 17.35 0.07 -0.48
N LYS A 43 16.76 1.13 -1.02
CA LYS A 43 17.02 2.50 -0.53
C LYS A 43 16.52 2.64 0.91
N ALA A 44 17.31 3.27 1.77
CA ALA A 44 16.95 3.53 3.16
C ALA A 44 15.64 4.32 3.31
N THR A 45 15.32 5.18 2.33
CA THR A 45 14.05 5.93 2.27
C THR A 45 12.85 5.00 2.11
N THR A 46 12.97 3.94 1.31
CA THR A 46 11.94 2.92 1.10
C THR A 46 11.73 2.08 2.35
N VAL A 47 12.81 1.66 3.00
CA VAL A 47 12.78 0.95 4.29
C VAL A 47 12.05 1.80 5.35
N GLY A 48 12.40 3.08 5.46
CA GLY A 48 11.74 4.01 6.38
C GLY A 48 10.25 4.21 6.07
N ALA A 49 9.86 4.29 4.80
CA ALA A 49 8.46 4.41 4.39
C ALA A 49 7.64 3.15 4.77
N ILE A 50 8.22 1.96 4.63
CA ILE A 50 7.58 0.70 5.01
C ILE A 50 7.36 0.63 6.52
N ILE A 51 8.38 0.97 7.31
CA ILE A 51 8.31 0.92 8.78
C ILE A 51 7.32 1.94 9.32
N ARG A 52 7.29 3.17 8.77
CA ARG A 52 6.29 4.19 9.14
C ARG A 52 4.87 3.71 8.84
N LYS A 53 4.66 3.04 7.70
CA LYS A 53 3.37 2.48 7.31
C LYS A 53 2.96 1.32 8.22
N TRP A 54 3.90 0.44 8.57
CA TRP A 54 3.68 -0.66 9.51
C TRP A 54 3.29 -0.14 10.90
N LYS A 55 3.97 0.87 11.43
CA LYS A 55 3.60 1.50 12.72
C LYS A 55 2.19 2.09 12.71
N LYS A 56 1.78 2.71 11.60
CA LYS A 56 0.47 3.39 11.48
C LYS A 56 -0.70 2.42 11.27
N PHE A 57 -0.55 1.43 10.41
CA PHE A 57 -1.67 0.59 9.96
C PHE A 57 -1.57 -0.87 10.43
N LYS A 58 -0.45 -1.30 11.02
CA LYS A 58 -0.10 -2.70 11.35
C LYS A 58 -0.24 -3.70 10.19
N MET A 59 -0.50 -3.24 8.96
CA MET A 59 -0.64 -4.06 7.76
C MET A 59 0.55 -3.85 6.81
N MET A 60 1.07 -4.96 6.27
CA MET A 60 2.20 -4.98 5.31
C MET A 60 1.73 -4.90 3.84
N VAL A 61 0.43 -5.12 3.62
CA VAL A 61 -0.21 -5.07 2.30
C VAL A 61 -0.55 -3.63 1.93
N ASN A 62 -0.47 -3.31 0.65
CA ASN A 62 -0.94 -2.04 0.08
C ASN A 62 -2.43 -1.87 0.40
N HIS A 63 -2.77 -0.89 1.24
CA HIS A 63 -4.17 -0.50 1.40
C HIS A 63 -4.66 0.02 0.04
N PRO A 64 -5.85 -0.40 -0.43
CA PRO A 64 -6.44 0.21 -1.61
C PRO A 64 -6.44 1.72 -1.43
N ARG A 65 -6.09 2.48 -2.48
CA ARG A 65 -6.11 3.94 -2.39
C ARG A 65 -7.50 4.34 -1.91
N SER A 66 -7.55 5.22 -0.91
CA SER A 66 -8.80 5.89 -0.59
C SER A 66 -9.16 6.69 -1.84
N GLY A 67 -10.11 6.18 -2.61
CA GLY A 67 -10.65 6.88 -3.77
C GLY A 67 -11.37 8.16 -3.32
N ALA A 68 -11.80 8.94 -4.31
CA ALA A 68 -12.72 10.04 -4.02
C ALA A 68 -14.00 9.47 -3.37
N PRO A 69 -14.58 10.15 -2.37
CA PRO A 69 -15.87 9.76 -1.83
C PRO A 69 -16.89 9.67 -2.96
N CYS A 70 -17.68 8.59 -3.00
CA CYS A 70 -18.75 8.46 -3.97
C CYS A 70 -19.76 9.61 -3.77
N LYS A 71 -20.23 10.21 -4.88
CA LYS A 71 -21.25 11.27 -4.86
C LYS A 71 -22.54 10.81 -4.16
N ILE A 72 -22.87 9.53 -4.30
CA ILE A 72 -24.05 8.90 -3.70
C ILE A 72 -23.57 8.10 -2.48
N SER A 73 -24.15 8.38 -1.32
CA SER A 73 -23.90 7.60 -0.12
C SER A 73 -24.56 6.21 -0.24
N PRO A 74 -24.12 5.20 0.53
CA PRO A 74 -24.76 3.88 0.55
C PRO A 74 -26.27 3.97 0.80
N ARG A 75 -26.69 4.88 1.69
CA ARG A 75 -28.11 5.15 1.98
C ARG A 75 -28.83 5.77 0.78
N GLY A 76 -28.20 6.72 0.08
CA GLY A 76 -28.74 7.32 -1.14
C GLY A 76 -28.96 6.29 -2.24
N ALA A 77 -27.99 5.38 -2.43
CA ALA A 77 -28.10 4.28 -3.39
C ALA A 77 -29.24 3.32 -3.02
N SER A 78 -29.37 2.95 -1.74
CA SER A 78 -30.50 2.13 -1.28
C SER A 78 -31.86 2.80 -1.51
N MET A 79 -31.96 4.13 -1.34
CA MET A 79 -33.21 4.86 -1.61
C MET A 79 -33.56 4.87 -3.10
N ILE A 80 -32.57 5.00 -3.99
CA ILE A 80 -32.78 4.93 -5.45
C ILE A 80 -33.28 3.54 -5.82
N MET A 81 -32.58 2.48 -5.37
CA MET A 81 -33.00 1.10 -5.63
C MET A 81 -34.40 0.77 -5.10
N TRP A 82 -34.76 1.31 -3.92
CA TRP A 82 -36.09 1.12 -3.36
C TRP A 82 -37.16 1.80 -4.23
N LYS A 83 -36.91 3.04 -4.67
CA LYS A 83 -37.83 3.78 -5.55
C LYS A 83 -37.95 3.14 -6.95
N GLU A 84 -36.86 2.65 -7.52
CA GLU A 84 -36.89 1.93 -8.81
C GLU A 84 -37.72 0.66 -8.76
N ARG A 85 -37.64 -0.09 -7.64
CA ARG A 85 -38.48 -1.28 -7.42
C ARG A 85 -39.96 -0.93 -7.29
N ASP A 86 -40.26 0.17 -6.60
CA ASP A 86 -41.64 0.60 -6.33
C ASP A 86 -42.28 1.28 -7.56
N GLN A 87 -41.47 1.90 -8.42
CA GLN A 87 -41.91 2.59 -9.64
C GLN A 87 -40.97 2.27 -10.82
N PRO A 88 -41.19 1.16 -11.55
CA PRO A 88 -40.27 0.70 -12.60
C PRO A 88 -40.24 1.58 -13.86
N ARG A 89 -41.03 2.65 -13.94
CA ARG A 89 -41.15 3.51 -15.12
C ARG A 89 -40.25 4.75 -15.09
N THR A 90 -39.44 4.93 -14.04
CA THR A 90 -38.62 6.12 -13.84
C THR A 90 -37.16 5.74 -14.06
N THR A 91 -36.54 6.25 -15.13
CA THR A 91 -35.13 6.06 -15.50
C THR A 91 -34.49 7.42 -15.75
#